data_AF-A0A956IMD1-F1
#
_entry.id   AF-A0A956IMD1-F1
#
_cell.length_a   1.000
_cell.length_b   1.000
_cell.length_c   1.000
_cell.angle_alpha   90.00
_cell.angle_beta   90.00
_cell.angle_gamma   90.00
#
_symmetry.space_group_name_H-M   'P 1'
#
loop_
_entity.id
_entity.type
_entity.pdbx_description
1 polymer ?
#
loop_
_entity_poly.entity_id
_entity_poly.type
_entity_poly.pdbx_seq_one_letter_code
_entity_poly.pdbx_strand_id
1 'polypeptide(L)'
;MPNASSHLAALCALAVGVFAGSGCSREPSTTRAESPPAASSSRLAEAKPRAPELPSKGPGERGEVPKAEAPPEPDLKPYPWLVEHPELSVQDDLQARVPAPEGTSRVSLPEHGFGAWLRHLPMLPHGTPVRSHAGGRLRDGESSMVTGVVALDIGQADLQQCADAVMRLHGEWLWSQGGRDQAYRAASGMLLDYRRWSQGQRIVAKGASIGWAATGRPRDDHPTFRRFMDAVFAWSNTVALARMGKHVSYQDLRPGDFLIEAGNPGHTVLVLDMVRAPDGSQRVLLGQSYMPAQSFHVLKSPEGPWFRVSAERGVKTPFWPRAFEWAQLRRLDT
;
A
#
# COMPACT_ATOMS: atom_id res chain seq x y z
N MET A 1 -29.24 -15.14 -34.96
CA MET A 1 -29.48 -13.72 -35.31
C MET A 1 -29.74 -12.95 -34.02
N PRO A 2 -29.22 -11.72 -33.88
CA PRO A 2 -28.83 -11.14 -32.59
C PRO A 2 -29.83 -10.10 -32.05
N ASN A 3 -29.45 -9.56 -30.88
CA ASN A 3 -29.82 -8.28 -30.26
C ASN A 3 -30.96 -8.24 -29.24
N ALA A 4 -30.57 -7.95 -27.99
CA ALA A 4 -31.19 -6.88 -27.20
C ALA A 4 -30.13 -6.22 -26.30
N SER A 5 -29.59 -5.12 -26.83
CA SER A 5 -28.88 -4.00 -26.19
C SER A 5 -29.48 -3.60 -24.83
N SER A 6 -28.71 -3.57 -23.73
CA SER A 6 -27.88 -2.44 -23.27
C SER A 6 -28.64 -1.12 -23.09
N HIS A 7 -29.13 -0.85 -21.87
CA HIS A 7 -29.33 0.50 -21.33
C HIS A 7 -29.37 0.44 -19.80
N LEU A 8 -28.35 1.01 -19.12
CA LEU A 8 -28.51 1.91 -17.99
C LEU A 8 -27.11 2.42 -17.57
N ALA A 9 -26.67 3.50 -18.21
CA ALA A 9 -25.57 4.31 -17.72
C ALA A 9 -25.95 5.78 -17.94
N ALA A 10 -26.38 6.43 -16.86
CA ALA A 10 -26.43 7.88 -16.76
C ALA A 10 -26.68 8.24 -15.30
N LEU A 11 -25.71 8.89 -14.64
CA LEU A 11 -25.95 10.12 -13.87
C LEU A 11 -24.66 10.67 -13.26
N CYS A 12 -24.65 12.00 -13.22
CA CYS A 12 -23.77 12.92 -12.49
C CYS A 12 -22.39 13.24 -13.08
N ALA A 13 -22.41 14.11 -14.11
CA ALA A 13 -21.39 15.14 -14.28
C ALA A 13 -22.03 16.50 -13.97
N LEU A 14 -21.45 17.26 -13.03
CA LEU A 14 -21.72 18.69 -12.89
C LEU A 14 -20.39 19.42 -12.69
N ALA A 15 -20.18 20.38 -13.59
CA ALA A 15 -18.97 21.13 -13.81
C ALA A 15 -18.77 22.25 -12.76
N VAL A 16 -17.52 22.47 -12.39
CA VAL A 16 -17.03 23.60 -11.61
C VAL A 16 -16.63 24.72 -12.57
N GLY A 17 -17.23 25.90 -12.42
CA GLY A 17 -16.84 27.13 -13.11
C GLY A 17 -15.85 27.94 -12.30
N VAL A 18 -14.69 28.21 -12.89
CA VAL A 18 -13.54 28.96 -12.34
C VAL A 18 -13.74 30.46 -12.53
N PHE A 19 -13.50 31.24 -11.46
CA PHE A 19 -13.20 32.68 -11.55
C PHE A 19 -11.68 32.86 -11.70
N ALA A 20 -11.24 33.52 -12.77
CA ALA A 20 -9.87 33.97 -12.95
C ALA A 20 -9.83 35.51 -12.90
N GLY A 21 -8.99 36.05 -12.02
CA GLY A 21 -8.72 37.48 -11.89
C GLY A 21 -7.23 37.73 -11.71
N SER A 22 -6.65 38.36 -12.74
CA SER A 22 -5.59 39.38 -12.69
C SER A 22 -4.25 39.08 -12.01
N GLY A 23 -3.21 38.94 -12.85
CA GLY A 23 -2.32 40.09 -13.11
C GLY A 23 -0.94 40.13 -12.46
N CYS A 24 0.02 40.53 -13.31
CA CYS A 24 1.31 41.16 -13.05
C CYS A 24 2.59 40.30 -12.94
N SER A 25 3.26 40.29 -14.09
CA SER A 25 4.66 40.10 -14.44
C SER A 25 5.70 40.61 -13.43
N ARG A 26 6.83 39.89 -13.35
CA ARG A 26 8.18 40.40 -13.67
C ARG A 26 9.20 39.26 -13.66
N GLU A 27 10.04 39.27 -14.69
CA GLU A 27 11.19 38.40 -14.92
C GLU A 27 12.48 39.27 -14.82
N PRO A 28 13.70 38.74 -15.05
CA PRO A 28 14.65 38.31 -14.03
C PRO A 28 15.87 39.23 -13.89
N SER A 29 16.68 39.05 -12.84
CA SER A 29 18.03 39.61 -12.78
C SER A 29 19.07 38.50 -12.66
N THR A 30 19.94 38.46 -13.65
CA THR A 30 21.13 37.64 -13.78
C THR A 30 22.24 38.09 -12.84
N THR A 31 23.07 37.17 -12.38
CA THR A 31 24.52 37.40 -12.26
C THR A 31 25.24 36.05 -12.22
N ARG A 32 26.31 35.99 -12.99
CA ARG A 32 27.17 34.86 -13.34
C ARG A 32 28.50 35.01 -12.59
N ALA A 33 29.28 33.91 -12.59
CA ALA A 33 30.73 33.81 -12.36
C ALA A 33 31.14 33.64 -10.88
N GLU A 34 32.14 32.86 -10.50
CA GLU A 34 33.15 32.05 -11.21
C GLU A 34 33.83 31.13 -10.18
N SER A 35 34.38 30.00 -10.62
CA SER A 35 35.49 29.27 -9.98
C SER A 35 36.59 29.14 -11.05
N PRO A 36 37.83 28.68 -10.78
CA PRO A 36 38.67 28.55 -9.58
C PRO A 36 40.05 29.27 -9.82
N PRO A 37 41.20 28.87 -9.22
CA PRO A 37 41.99 27.81 -9.86
C PRO A 37 42.76 26.86 -8.92
N ALA A 38 43.16 25.73 -9.49
CA ALA A 38 44.11 24.76 -8.99
C ALA A 38 45.53 25.03 -9.55
N ALA A 39 46.57 24.68 -8.79
CA ALA A 39 47.94 24.29 -9.22
C ALA A 39 48.71 23.94 -7.92
N SER A 40 49.71 23.06 -7.83
CA SER A 40 50.60 22.46 -8.81
C SER A 40 51.26 21.21 -8.19
N SER A 41 51.63 20.30 -9.07
CA SER A 41 52.43 19.09 -8.91
C SER A 41 53.87 19.32 -8.42
N SER A 42 54.45 18.29 -7.77
CA SER A 42 55.82 17.86 -8.09
C SER A 42 55.99 16.35 -7.86
N ARG A 43 56.41 15.66 -8.93
CA ARG A 43 57.01 14.32 -8.91
C ARG A 43 58.50 14.48 -8.60
N LEU A 44 59.07 13.55 -7.83
CA LEU A 44 60.46 13.10 -7.98
C LEU A 44 60.56 11.68 -7.38
N ALA A 45 60.91 10.72 -8.25
CA ALA A 45 61.51 9.42 -7.89
C ALA A 45 62.99 9.69 -7.49
N GLU A 46 63.79 8.85 -6.83
CA GLU A 46 63.82 7.41 -6.58
C GLU A 46 64.99 7.17 -5.59
N ALA A 47 64.89 6.24 -4.63
CA ALA A 47 66.05 5.50 -4.09
C ALA A 47 65.61 4.32 -3.20
N LYS A 48 66.06 3.11 -3.54
CA LYS A 48 65.91 1.84 -2.80
C LYS A 48 66.71 1.82 -1.48
N PRO A 49 66.22 1.07 -0.49
CA PRO A 49 67.06 0.05 0.16
C PRO A 49 66.39 -1.33 0.28
N ARG A 50 67.22 -2.35 0.51
CA ARG A 50 66.96 -3.79 0.39
C ARG A 50 66.72 -4.47 1.75
N ALA A 51 65.61 -5.22 1.81
CA ALA A 51 65.25 -6.46 2.52
C ALA A 51 65.39 -6.57 4.07
N PRO A 52 64.44 -7.28 4.72
CA PRO A 52 64.61 -8.74 4.87
C PRO A 52 63.39 -9.58 4.43
N GLU A 53 63.67 -10.82 4.02
CA GLU A 53 62.70 -11.85 3.64
C GLU A 53 61.82 -12.29 4.83
N LEU A 54 60.51 -12.41 4.57
CA LEU A 54 59.53 -13.06 5.43
C LEU A 54 59.07 -14.37 4.73
N PRO A 55 58.83 -15.45 5.50
CA PRO A 55 58.67 -16.79 4.97
C PRO A 55 57.38 -16.97 4.15
N SER A 56 57.50 -17.73 3.07
CA SER A 56 56.39 -18.16 2.21
C SER A 56 55.41 -19.06 2.98
N LYS A 57 54.21 -18.54 3.27
CA LYS A 57 53.04 -19.38 3.54
C LYS A 57 52.48 -19.86 2.20
N GLY A 58 52.32 -21.18 2.08
CA GLY A 58 51.73 -21.85 0.92
C GLY A 58 50.29 -21.39 0.62
N PRO A 59 49.69 -21.87 -0.48
CA PRO A 59 48.37 -21.44 -0.90
C PRO A 59 47.34 -21.88 0.14
N GLY A 60 46.96 -20.95 1.01
CA GLY A 60 45.80 -21.10 1.89
C GLY A 60 44.56 -21.16 1.02
N GLU A 61 43.79 -22.23 1.19
CA GLU A 61 42.47 -22.39 0.61
C GLU A 61 41.70 -21.08 0.77
N ARG A 62 41.27 -20.51 -0.36
CA ARG A 62 40.28 -19.44 -0.36
C ARG A 62 39.04 -20.02 0.31
N GLY A 63 38.85 -19.70 1.58
CA GLY A 63 37.59 -19.92 2.27
C GLY A 63 36.50 -19.35 1.39
N GLU A 64 35.65 -20.24 0.93
CA GLU A 64 34.47 -19.91 0.14
C GLU A 64 33.66 -18.90 0.96
N VAL A 65 33.57 -17.66 0.47
CA VAL A 65 32.66 -16.66 1.04
C VAL A 65 31.29 -17.32 1.02
N PRO A 66 30.59 -17.49 2.16
CA PRO A 66 29.29 -18.13 2.17
C PRO A 66 28.41 -17.41 1.17
N LYS A 67 28.00 -18.11 0.12
CA LYS A 67 26.99 -17.63 -0.81
C LYS A 67 25.78 -17.25 0.04
N ALA A 68 25.45 -15.95 0.07
CA ALA A 68 24.30 -15.46 0.80
C ALA A 68 23.11 -16.36 0.46
N GLU A 69 22.61 -17.08 1.46
CA GLU A 69 21.49 -17.99 1.30
C GLU A 69 20.32 -17.16 0.76
N ALA A 70 19.67 -17.65 -0.30
CA ALA A 70 18.54 -16.93 -0.87
C ALA A 70 17.51 -16.70 0.25
N PRO A 71 16.84 -15.54 0.31
CA PRO A 71 15.79 -15.31 1.28
C PRO A 71 14.80 -16.48 1.27
N PRO A 72 14.31 -16.90 2.45
CA PRO A 72 13.32 -17.98 2.49
C PRO A 72 12.11 -17.61 1.63
N GLU A 73 11.55 -18.60 0.94
CA GLU A 73 10.34 -18.40 0.15
C GLU A 73 9.19 -17.91 1.04
N PRO A 74 8.36 -16.95 0.56
CA PRO A 74 7.27 -16.40 1.37
C PRO A 74 6.19 -17.46 1.64
N ASP A 75 5.64 -17.48 2.87
CA ASP A 75 4.48 -18.34 3.19
C ASP A 75 3.21 -17.74 2.59
N LEU A 76 2.64 -18.43 1.61
CA LEU A 76 1.46 -17.96 0.87
C LEU A 76 0.13 -18.47 1.44
N LYS A 77 0.14 -19.41 2.40
CA LYS A 77 -1.09 -20.01 2.96
C LYS A 77 -2.07 -18.98 3.55
N PRO A 78 -1.62 -17.88 4.20
CA PRO A 78 -2.54 -16.86 4.73
C PRO A 78 -3.23 -15.99 3.66
N TYR A 79 -2.91 -16.18 2.37
CA TYR A 79 -3.34 -15.32 1.26
C TYR A 79 -4.15 -16.12 0.21
N PRO A 80 -5.39 -16.51 0.54
CA PRO A 80 -6.16 -17.51 -0.22
C PRO A 80 -6.49 -17.12 -1.66
N TRP A 81 -6.58 -15.83 -1.98
CA TRP A 81 -6.85 -15.36 -3.34
C TRP A 81 -5.75 -15.75 -4.34
N LEU A 82 -4.52 -16.03 -3.89
CA LEU A 82 -3.43 -16.44 -4.78
C LEU A 82 -3.69 -17.80 -5.44
N VAL A 83 -4.51 -18.66 -4.82
CA VAL A 83 -4.95 -19.93 -5.44
C VAL A 83 -5.87 -19.67 -6.62
N GLU A 84 -6.69 -18.63 -6.53
CA GLU A 84 -7.66 -18.23 -7.57
C GLU A 84 -7.00 -17.41 -8.69
N HIS A 85 -5.83 -16.83 -8.39
CA HIS A 85 -5.08 -15.92 -9.26
C HIS A 85 -3.64 -16.38 -9.49
N PRO A 86 -3.42 -17.55 -10.13
CA PRO A 86 -2.09 -18.09 -10.37
C PRO A 86 -1.22 -17.21 -11.28
N GLU A 87 -1.82 -16.25 -12.00
CA GLU A 87 -1.11 -15.24 -12.77
C GLU A 87 -0.34 -14.23 -11.90
N LEU A 88 -0.69 -14.09 -10.62
CA LEU A 88 0.03 -13.23 -9.67
C LEU A 88 1.32 -13.92 -9.22
N SER A 89 2.40 -13.71 -9.97
CA SER A 89 3.71 -14.27 -9.67
C SER A 89 4.33 -13.61 -8.45
N VAL A 90 4.21 -14.23 -7.28
CA VAL A 90 4.84 -13.74 -6.05
C VAL A 90 6.36 -13.96 -6.11
N GLN A 91 7.15 -12.92 -5.81
CA GLN A 91 8.61 -13.01 -5.76
C GLN A 91 9.13 -13.11 -4.32
N ASP A 92 8.59 -12.30 -3.41
CA ASP A 92 8.96 -12.23 -2.00
C ASP A 92 7.79 -11.68 -1.17
N ASP A 93 8.03 -11.35 0.11
CA ASP A 93 7.07 -10.65 0.97
C ASP A 93 7.51 -9.21 1.29
N LEU A 94 6.61 -8.42 1.88
CA LEU A 94 6.86 -7.03 2.23
C LEU A 94 8.05 -6.86 3.21
N GLN A 95 8.23 -7.77 4.17
CA GLN A 95 9.31 -7.69 5.15
C GLN A 95 10.68 -7.85 4.50
N ALA A 96 10.82 -8.82 3.60
CA ALA A 96 12.03 -9.07 2.82
C ALA A 96 12.25 -7.94 1.79
N ARG A 97 11.18 -7.49 1.12
CA ARG A 97 11.22 -6.44 0.10
C ARG A 97 11.73 -5.11 0.63
N VAL A 98 11.39 -4.77 1.88
CA VAL A 98 11.70 -3.47 2.47
C VAL A 98 12.39 -3.63 3.83
N PRO A 99 13.71 -3.85 3.87
CA PRO A 99 14.47 -4.01 5.10
C PRO A 99 14.29 -2.83 6.07
N ALA A 100 14.40 -3.10 7.37
CA ALA A 100 14.42 -2.04 8.38
C ALA A 100 15.66 -1.14 8.14
N PRO A 101 15.52 0.20 8.22
CA PRO A 101 16.66 1.10 8.10
C PRO A 101 17.69 0.84 9.21
N GLU A 102 18.95 1.11 8.91
CA GLU A 102 20.04 1.03 9.88
C GLU A 102 19.71 1.84 11.16
N GLY A 103 20.06 1.28 12.32
CA GLY A 103 19.79 1.88 13.62
C GLY A 103 18.32 1.82 14.08
N THR A 104 17.46 1.08 13.38
CA THR A 104 16.05 0.87 13.77
C THR A 104 15.73 -0.61 13.96
N SER A 105 14.63 -0.90 14.63
CA SER A 105 14.08 -2.25 14.76
C SER A 105 12.59 -2.25 14.49
N ARG A 106 12.08 -3.30 13.82
CA ARG A 106 10.63 -3.48 13.64
C ARG A 106 9.94 -3.57 14.98
N VAL A 107 8.75 -2.99 15.09
CA VAL A 107 7.94 -3.11 16.31
C VAL A 107 7.46 -4.56 16.50
N SER A 108 7.35 -5.00 17.75
CA SER A 108 6.74 -6.29 18.09
C SER A 108 5.24 -6.27 17.76
N LEU A 109 4.74 -7.34 17.17
CA LEU A 109 3.33 -7.49 16.78
C LEU A 109 2.81 -8.85 17.29
N PRO A 110 1.52 -8.95 17.65
CA PRO A 110 0.90 -10.24 17.93
C PRO A 110 0.99 -11.14 16.70
N GLU A 111 1.40 -12.39 16.89
CA GLU A 111 1.69 -13.35 15.81
C GLU A 111 0.53 -13.51 14.80
N HIS A 112 -0.71 -13.50 15.29
CA HIS A 112 -1.93 -13.63 14.47
C HIS A 112 -2.65 -12.29 14.24
N GLY A 113 -2.05 -11.17 14.65
CA GLY A 113 -2.64 -9.85 14.51
C GLY A 113 -2.58 -9.32 13.08
N PHE A 114 -3.51 -8.44 12.73
CA PHE A 114 -3.59 -7.85 11.39
C PHE A 114 -2.28 -7.21 10.93
N GLY A 115 -1.58 -6.50 11.82
CA GLY A 115 -0.28 -5.91 11.52
C GLY A 115 0.80 -6.94 11.14
N ALA A 116 0.84 -8.09 11.84
CA ALA A 116 1.79 -9.15 11.52
C ALA A 116 1.47 -9.77 10.16
N TRP A 117 0.19 -9.98 9.86
CA TRP A 117 -0.26 -10.44 8.55
C TRP A 117 0.06 -9.43 7.42
N LEU A 118 -0.03 -8.12 7.68
CA LEU A 118 0.33 -7.08 6.70
C LEU A 118 1.85 -7.02 6.42
N ARG A 119 2.68 -7.25 7.44
CA ARG A 119 4.15 -7.27 7.33
C ARG A 119 4.65 -8.34 6.34
N HIS A 120 3.87 -9.39 6.11
CA HIS A 120 4.21 -10.49 5.20
C HIS A 120 3.43 -10.47 3.89
N LEU A 121 2.79 -9.34 3.52
CA LEU A 121 2.05 -9.25 2.27
C LEU A 121 2.89 -9.73 1.08
N PRO A 122 2.34 -10.61 0.22
CA PRO A 122 3.05 -11.16 -0.92
C PRO A 122 3.26 -10.05 -1.96
N MET A 123 4.47 -9.96 -2.51
CA MET A 123 4.85 -8.90 -3.44
C MET A 123 5.06 -9.46 -4.85
N LEU A 124 4.56 -8.73 -5.84
CA LEU A 124 4.87 -8.98 -7.25
C LEU A 124 6.36 -8.67 -7.55
N PRO A 125 6.88 -9.07 -8.72
CA PRO A 125 8.30 -8.92 -9.00
C PRO A 125 8.75 -7.45 -8.96
N HIS A 126 10.01 -7.21 -8.60
CA HIS A 126 10.62 -5.88 -8.73
C HIS A 126 10.35 -5.25 -10.11
N GLY A 127 10.10 -3.94 -10.14
CA GLY A 127 9.77 -3.22 -11.36
C GLY A 127 8.35 -3.42 -11.89
N THR A 128 7.50 -4.20 -11.23
CA THR A 128 6.09 -4.35 -11.61
C THR A 128 5.39 -2.98 -11.58
N PRO A 129 4.77 -2.54 -12.69
CA PRO A 129 4.09 -1.24 -12.73
C PRO A 129 2.77 -1.28 -11.96
N VAL A 130 2.36 -0.12 -11.44
CA VAL A 130 1.00 0.08 -10.93
C VAL A 130 0.05 0.15 -12.13
N ARG A 131 -0.99 -0.69 -12.13
CA ARG A 131 -1.97 -0.79 -13.21
C ARG A 131 -3.36 -0.38 -12.74
N SER A 132 -4.16 0.19 -13.64
CA SER A 132 -5.59 0.40 -13.42
C SER A 132 -6.35 -0.92 -13.47
N HIS A 133 -7.60 -0.93 -12.98
CA HIS A 133 -8.53 -2.06 -13.14
C HIS A 133 -8.73 -2.48 -14.61
N ALA A 134 -8.51 -1.57 -15.57
CA ALA A 134 -8.57 -1.85 -17.00
C ALA A 134 -7.24 -2.38 -17.59
N GLY A 135 -6.25 -2.67 -16.74
CA GLY A 135 -4.93 -3.19 -17.14
C GLY A 135 -3.94 -2.14 -17.64
N GLY A 136 -4.37 -0.88 -17.79
CA GLY A 136 -3.53 0.23 -18.23
C GLY A 136 -2.42 0.54 -17.23
N ARG A 137 -1.20 0.78 -17.72
CA ARG A 137 -0.07 1.22 -16.88
C ARG A 137 -0.32 2.65 -16.41
N LEU A 138 -0.41 2.85 -15.10
CA LEU A 138 -0.59 4.17 -14.49
C LEU A 138 0.74 4.74 -14.02
N ARG A 139 1.61 3.89 -13.47
CA ARG A 139 2.94 4.26 -13.01
C ARG A 139 3.95 3.15 -13.20
N ASP A 140 5.19 3.55 -13.32
CA ASP A 140 6.34 2.66 -13.47
C ASP A 140 6.69 2.03 -12.13
N GLY A 141 7.10 0.77 -12.13
CA GLY A 141 7.54 0.10 -10.90
C GLY A 141 8.80 0.73 -10.29
N GLU A 142 9.62 1.38 -11.12
CA GLU A 142 10.81 2.14 -10.71
C GLU A 142 10.53 3.62 -10.43
N SER A 143 9.25 4.01 -10.33
CA SER A 143 8.87 5.38 -9.98
C SER A 143 9.44 5.80 -8.63
N SER A 144 9.77 7.08 -8.48
CA SER A 144 10.18 7.67 -7.19
C SER A 144 9.08 7.62 -6.11
N MET A 145 7.85 7.26 -6.48
CA MET A 145 6.68 7.23 -5.60
C MET A 145 6.24 5.81 -5.21
N VAL A 146 6.80 4.77 -5.82
CA VAL A 146 6.38 3.36 -5.62
C VAL A 146 7.58 2.53 -5.18
N THR A 147 7.38 1.70 -4.15
CA THR A 147 8.40 0.74 -3.68
C THR A 147 8.18 -0.64 -4.25
N GLY A 148 6.92 -1.03 -4.45
CA GLY A 148 6.55 -2.33 -4.98
C GLY A 148 5.03 -2.50 -5.00
N VAL A 149 4.57 -3.48 -5.76
CA VAL A 149 3.14 -3.80 -5.92
C VAL A 149 2.85 -5.09 -5.16
N VAL A 150 1.83 -5.06 -4.31
CA VAL A 150 1.36 -6.25 -3.60
C VAL A 150 0.65 -7.17 -4.59
N ALA A 151 0.87 -8.48 -4.47
CA ALA A 151 0.19 -9.51 -5.24
C ALA A 151 -1.26 -9.65 -4.76
N LEU A 152 -2.09 -8.68 -5.13
CA LEU A 152 -3.52 -8.62 -4.81
C LEU A 152 -4.29 -8.31 -6.08
N ASP A 153 -5.30 -9.14 -6.39
CA ASP A 153 -6.19 -8.88 -7.52
C ASP A 153 -6.98 -7.58 -7.27
N ILE A 154 -7.26 -6.85 -8.36
CA ILE A 154 -8.06 -5.61 -8.31
C ILE A 154 -9.48 -5.80 -8.87
N GLY A 155 -9.77 -6.99 -9.42
CA GLY A 155 -10.95 -7.24 -10.24
C GLY A 155 -10.87 -6.61 -11.63
N GLN A 156 -11.98 -6.64 -12.36
CA GLN A 156 -12.09 -6.09 -13.73
C GLN A 156 -12.89 -4.79 -13.81
N ALA A 157 -13.50 -4.38 -12.70
CA ALA A 157 -14.32 -3.17 -12.59
C ALA A 157 -13.60 -2.11 -11.75
N ASP A 158 -14.00 -0.85 -11.93
CA ASP A 158 -13.54 0.27 -11.12
C ASP A 158 -14.18 0.25 -9.72
N LEU A 159 -13.85 -0.78 -8.92
CA LEU A 159 -14.44 -1.03 -7.61
C LEU A 159 -13.41 -0.96 -6.47
N GLN A 160 -12.27 -1.64 -6.57
CA GLN A 160 -11.29 -1.71 -5.47
C GLN A 160 -10.45 -0.42 -5.37
N GLN A 161 -11.09 0.68 -4.98
CA GLN A 161 -10.47 1.98 -4.77
C GLN A 161 -9.80 2.08 -3.40
N CYS A 162 -9.38 3.28 -2.99
CA CYS A 162 -8.55 3.49 -1.79
C CYS A 162 -9.16 2.88 -0.51
N ALA A 163 -10.42 3.18 -0.18
CA ALA A 163 -11.10 2.65 1.00
C ALA A 163 -11.34 1.14 0.89
N ASP A 164 -11.66 0.68 -0.30
CA ASP A 164 -11.98 -0.71 -0.60
C ASP A 164 -10.79 -1.63 -0.40
N ALA A 165 -9.58 -1.17 -0.73
CA ALA A 165 -8.36 -1.94 -0.47
C ALA A 165 -8.10 -2.12 1.04
N VAL A 166 -8.40 -1.13 1.88
CA VAL A 166 -8.31 -1.27 3.35
C VAL A 166 -9.30 -2.32 3.84
N MET A 167 -10.56 -2.24 3.38
CA MET A 167 -11.59 -3.23 3.73
C MET A 167 -11.26 -4.63 3.18
N ARG A 168 -10.68 -4.71 1.98
CA ARG A 168 -10.21 -5.96 1.36
C ARG A 168 -9.18 -6.64 2.24
N LEU A 169 -8.08 -5.96 2.54
CA LEU A 169 -6.98 -6.53 3.32
C LEU A 169 -7.44 -6.93 4.74
N HIS A 170 -8.26 -6.10 5.37
CA HIS A 170 -8.85 -6.43 6.67
C HIS A 170 -9.75 -7.68 6.61
N GLY A 171 -10.61 -7.78 5.59
CA GLY A 171 -11.50 -8.91 5.41
C GLY A 171 -10.76 -10.21 5.10
N GLU A 172 -9.73 -10.13 4.26
CA GLU A 172 -8.85 -11.25 3.92
C GLU A 172 -8.07 -11.74 5.14
N TRP A 173 -7.54 -10.84 5.97
CA TRP A 173 -6.92 -11.21 7.23
C TRP A 173 -7.92 -11.97 8.12
N LEU A 174 -9.11 -11.43 8.36
CA LEU A 174 -10.14 -12.13 9.15
C LEU A 174 -10.50 -13.50 8.56
N TRP A 175 -10.60 -13.60 7.23
CA TRP A 175 -10.86 -14.86 6.53
C TRP A 175 -9.75 -15.88 6.78
N SER A 176 -8.48 -15.45 6.68
CA SER A 176 -7.28 -16.29 6.92
C SER A 176 -7.23 -16.85 8.33
N GLN A 177 -7.83 -16.14 9.30
CA GLN A 177 -7.95 -16.59 10.70
C GLN A 177 -9.17 -17.52 10.93
N GLY A 178 -9.88 -17.91 9.86
CA GLY A 178 -11.09 -18.73 9.94
C GLY A 178 -12.36 -17.94 10.31
N GLY A 179 -12.28 -16.62 10.45
CA GLY A 179 -13.43 -15.77 10.76
C GLY A 179 -14.46 -15.73 9.62
N ARG A 180 -15.75 -15.65 9.97
CA ARG A 180 -16.89 -15.54 9.01
C ARG A 180 -17.85 -14.40 9.36
N ASP A 181 -17.38 -13.49 10.21
CA ASP A 181 -18.19 -12.43 10.83
C ASP A 181 -17.89 -11.06 10.23
N GLN A 182 -17.18 -11.04 9.10
CA GLN A 182 -16.82 -9.82 8.40
C GLN A 182 -18.10 -9.03 8.10
N ALA A 183 -18.15 -7.80 8.60
CA ALA A 183 -19.25 -6.90 8.38
C ALA A 183 -18.71 -5.48 8.13
N TYR A 184 -19.22 -4.88 7.06
CA TYR A 184 -18.88 -3.53 6.64
C TYR A 184 -20.14 -2.68 6.54
N ARG A 185 -20.01 -1.40 6.21
CA ARG A 185 -21.14 -0.48 6.07
C ARG A 185 -21.15 0.13 4.70
N ALA A 186 -22.33 0.12 4.08
CA ALA A 186 -22.58 0.97 2.94
C ALA A 186 -22.52 2.46 3.33
N ALA A 187 -22.38 3.34 2.34
CA ALA A 187 -22.47 4.79 2.52
C ALA A 187 -23.79 5.24 3.18
N SER A 188 -24.88 4.50 2.91
CA SER A 188 -26.19 4.68 3.56
C SER A 188 -26.21 4.30 5.05
N GLY A 189 -25.16 3.64 5.55
CA GLY A 189 -25.06 3.12 6.90
C GLY A 189 -25.57 1.68 7.07
N MET A 190 -26.21 1.10 6.03
CA MET A 190 -26.68 -0.28 6.07
C MET A 190 -25.50 -1.24 6.31
N LEU A 191 -25.68 -2.16 7.25
CA LEU A 191 -24.70 -3.21 7.52
C LEU A 191 -24.69 -4.22 6.37
N LEU A 192 -23.49 -4.49 5.85
CA LEU A 192 -23.19 -5.47 4.83
C LEU A 192 -22.43 -6.61 5.52
N ASP A 193 -23.10 -7.69 5.89
CA ASP A 193 -22.49 -8.80 6.63
C ASP A 193 -22.31 -10.05 5.77
N TYR A 194 -21.17 -10.71 5.94
CA TYR A 194 -20.81 -11.88 5.15
C TYR A 194 -21.69 -13.09 5.47
N ARG A 195 -22.15 -13.26 6.72
CA ARG A 195 -23.01 -14.39 7.10
C ARG A 195 -24.31 -14.43 6.30
N ARG A 196 -24.99 -13.29 6.11
CA ARG A 196 -26.15 -13.21 5.22
C ARG A 196 -25.80 -13.55 3.78
N TRP A 197 -24.66 -13.05 3.31
CA TRP A 197 -24.20 -13.31 1.96
C TRP A 197 -23.92 -14.80 1.69
N SER A 198 -23.20 -15.46 2.61
CA SER A 198 -22.89 -16.89 2.53
C SER A 198 -24.13 -17.77 2.67
N GLN A 199 -25.20 -17.26 3.31
CA GLN A 199 -26.52 -17.91 3.35
C GLN A 199 -27.39 -17.64 2.10
N GLY A 200 -26.83 -17.03 1.04
CA GLY A 200 -27.53 -16.82 -0.23
C GLY A 200 -28.30 -15.50 -0.32
N GLN A 201 -28.21 -14.62 0.67
CA GLN A 201 -28.79 -13.28 0.53
C GLN A 201 -27.89 -12.38 -0.33
N ARG A 202 -28.49 -11.46 -1.08
CA ARG A 202 -27.78 -10.48 -1.91
C ARG A 202 -28.30 -9.08 -1.62
N ILE A 203 -27.42 -8.10 -1.83
CA ILE A 203 -27.77 -6.69 -1.79
C ILE A 203 -28.55 -6.38 -3.06
N VAL A 204 -29.75 -5.81 -2.90
CA VAL A 204 -30.63 -5.41 -4.00
C VAL A 204 -31.06 -3.97 -3.82
N ALA A 205 -31.27 -3.27 -4.94
CA ALA A 205 -31.86 -1.94 -4.92
C ALA A 205 -33.33 -2.02 -4.48
N LYS A 206 -33.73 -1.08 -3.62
CA LYS A 206 -35.11 -0.85 -3.15
C LYS A 206 -35.41 0.63 -3.29
N GLY A 207 -35.80 1.04 -4.51
CA GLY A 207 -35.94 2.45 -4.86
C GLY A 207 -34.60 3.19 -4.73
N ALA A 208 -34.57 4.26 -3.93
CA ALA A 208 -33.35 5.02 -3.63
C ALA A 208 -32.47 4.39 -2.53
N SER A 209 -32.86 3.24 -1.98
CA SER A 209 -32.16 2.54 -0.91
C SER A 209 -31.67 1.16 -1.36
N ILE A 210 -30.94 0.48 -0.49
CA ILE A 210 -30.55 -0.92 -0.68
C ILE A 210 -31.10 -1.78 0.45
N GLY A 211 -31.25 -3.07 0.19
CA GLY A 211 -31.67 -4.03 1.19
C GLY A 211 -31.23 -5.44 0.82
N TRP A 212 -31.63 -6.39 1.66
CA TRP A 212 -31.36 -7.81 1.47
C TRP A 212 -32.53 -8.54 0.79
N ALA A 213 -32.21 -9.48 -0.09
CA ALA A 213 -33.15 -10.45 -0.64
C ALA A 213 -32.46 -11.82 -0.82
N ALA A 214 -33.20 -12.91 -0.62
CA ALA A 214 -32.69 -14.27 -0.79
C ALA A 214 -32.76 -14.69 -2.28
N THR A 215 -31.78 -14.25 -3.07
CA THR A 215 -31.73 -14.50 -4.52
C THR A 215 -30.51 -15.31 -4.96
N GLY A 216 -29.55 -15.54 -4.05
CA GLY A 216 -28.34 -16.32 -4.29
C GLY A 216 -28.42 -17.74 -3.71
N ARG A 217 -27.43 -18.55 -4.06
CA ARG A 217 -27.24 -19.88 -3.46
C ARG A 217 -26.35 -19.77 -2.21
N PRO A 218 -26.69 -20.47 -1.12
CA PRO A 218 -25.81 -20.58 0.05
C PRO A 218 -24.48 -21.25 -0.30
N ARG A 219 -23.37 -20.67 0.15
CA ARG A 219 -22.00 -21.12 -0.08
C ARG A 219 -21.04 -20.35 0.83
N ASP A 220 -20.19 -21.07 1.54
CA ASP A 220 -19.13 -20.51 2.39
C ASP A 220 -17.77 -20.96 1.86
N ASP A 221 -17.30 -20.27 0.83
CA ASP A 221 -15.98 -20.46 0.23
C ASP A 221 -15.37 -19.11 -0.15
N HIS A 222 -14.05 -19.12 -0.36
CA HIS A 222 -13.30 -17.89 -0.64
C HIS A 222 -13.78 -17.17 -1.91
N PRO A 223 -14.13 -17.84 -3.03
CA PRO A 223 -14.71 -17.15 -4.19
C PRO A 223 -16.02 -16.43 -3.84
N THR A 224 -16.83 -16.99 -2.93
CA THR A 224 -18.06 -16.34 -2.45
C THR A 224 -17.77 -15.14 -1.57
N PHE A 225 -16.75 -15.22 -0.71
CA PHE A 225 -16.24 -14.09 0.05
C PHE A 225 -15.68 -12.98 -0.85
N ARG A 226 -14.90 -13.32 -1.87
CA ARG A 226 -14.39 -12.36 -2.86
C ARG A 226 -15.52 -11.58 -3.54
N ARG A 227 -16.61 -12.25 -3.93
CA ARG A 227 -17.79 -11.58 -4.51
C ARG A 227 -18.57 -10.75 -3.48
N PHE A 228 -18.56 -11.14 -2.20
CA PHE A 228 -19.09 -10.30 -1.14
C PHE A 228 -18.30 -8.99 -1.04
N MET A 229 -16.98 -9.06 -1.11
CA MET A 229 -16.13 -7.86 -1.08
C MET A 229 -16.42 -6.94 -2.27
N ASP A 230 -16.63 -7.46 -3.50
CA ASP A 230 -17.07 -6.63 -4.64
C ASP A 230 -18.39 -5.90 -4.35
N ALA A 231 -19.34 -6.60 -3.70
CA ALA A 231 -20.60 -5.99 -3.31
C ALA A 231 -20.40 -4.92 -2.21
N VAL A 232 -19.48 -5.13 -1.27
CA VAL A 232 -19.11 -4.09 -0.29
C VAL A 232 -18.54 -2.86 -1.00
N PHE A 233 -17.65 -3.04 -1.97
CA PHE A 233 -17.01 -1.94 -2.70
C PHE A 233 -18.02 -1.11 -3.50
N ALA A 234 -19.01 -1.77 -4.11
CA ALA A 234 -20.07 -1.08 -4.86
C ALA A 234 -20.94 -0.14 -4.01
N TRP A 235 -20.99 -0.34 -2.69
CA TRP A 235 -21.90 0.40 -1.79
C TRP A 235 -21.19 1.18 -0.69
N SER A 236 -19.88 1.02 -0.51
CA SER A 236 -19.08 1.64 0.54
C SER A 236 -18.19 2.75 -0.03
N ASN A 237 -17.61 3.57 0.85
CA ASN A 237 -16.68 4.64 0.46
C ASN A 237 -15.86 5.10 1.67
N THR A 238 -15.03 6.13 1.50
CA THR A 238 -14.21 6.72 2.56
C THR A 238 -15.03 7.22 3.75
N VAL A 239 -16.24 7.74 3.54
CA VAL A 239 -17.14 8.17 4.63
C VAL A 239 -17.61 6.97 5.44
N ALA A 240 -17.99 5.88 4.79
CA ALA A 240 -18.39 4.66 5.48
C ALA A 240 -17.22 4.05 6.25
N LEU A 241 -16.03 3.95 5.63
CA LEU A 241 -14.82 3.44 6.29
C LEU A 241 -14.41 4.28 7.50
N ALA A 242 -14.45 5.61 7.40
CA ALA A 242 -14.13 6.50 8.52
C ALA A 242 -15.12 6.37 9.69
N ARG A 243 -16.40 6.04 9.42
CA ARG A 243 -17.40 5.76 10.46
C ARG A 243 -17.25 4.38 11.09
N MET A 244 -16.68 3.41 10.36
CA MET A 244 -16.38 2.08 10.89
C MET A 244 -15.12 2.08 11.75
N GLY A 245 -14.11 2.87 11.38
CA GLY A 245 -12.88 2.97 12.13
C GLY A 245 -13.03 3.73 13.44
N LYS A 246 -12.44 3.21 14.52
CA LYS A 246 -12.28 3.93 15.79
C LYS A 246 -11.12 4.90 15.69
N HIS A 247 -11.24 6.06 16.35
CA HIS A 247 -10.13 7.00 16.50
C HIS A 247 -8.99 6.37 17.28
N VAL A 248 -7.75 6.65 16.85
CA VAL A 248 -6.52 6.21 17.50
C VAL A 248 -5.62 7.41 17.75
N SER A 249 -4.97 7.44 18.91
CA SER A 249 -3.98 8.46 19.24
C SER A 249 -2.67 8.19 18.49
N TYR A 250 -1.86 9.23 18.22
CA TYR A 250 -0.53 9.03 17.63
C TYR A 250 0.35 8.08 18.47
N GLN A 251 0.20 8.13 19.80
CA GLN A 251 1.00 7.30 20.72
C GLN A 251 0.70 5.79 20.55
N ASP A 252 -0.51 5.46 20.11
CA ASP A 252 -0.97 4.09 19.90
C ASP A 252 -0.85 3.61 18.44
N LEU A 253 -0.21 4.42 17.57
CA LEU A 253 -0.01 4.13 16.16
C LEU A 253 0.67 2.77 15.98
N ARG A 254 0.07 1.91 15.15
CA ARG A 254 0.62 0.60 14.81
C ARG A 254 0.25 0.13 13.39
N PRO A 255 0.95 -0.87 12.84
CA PRO A 255 0.53 -1.55 11.62
C PRO A 255 -0.92 -2.06 11.69
N GLY A 256 -1.68 -1.84 10.62
CA GLY A 256 -3.12 -2.07 10.56
C GLY A 256 -3.98 -0.82 10.80
N ASP A 257 -3.40 0.26 11.32
CA ASP A 257 -4.07 1.56 11.36
C ASP A 257 -4.08 2.20 9.97
N PHE A 258 -5.03 3.10 9.72
CA PHE A 258 -5.12 3.81 8.46
C PHE A 258 -5.42 5.29 8.70
N LEU A 259 -4.89 6.13 7.83
CA LEU A 259 -5.16 7.56 7.79
C LEU A 259 -6.24 7.81 6.74
N ILE A 260 -7.28 8.57 7.08
CA ILE A 260 -8.43 8.73 6.20
C ILE A 260 -8.97 10.17 6.15
N GLU A 261 -9.07 10.69 4.93
CA GLU A 261 -9.85 11.86 4.60
C GLU A 261 -11.18 11.41 4.00
N ALA A 262 -12.24 11.46 4.81
CA ALA A 262 -13.58 11.13 4.36
C ALA A 262 -14.16 12.28 3.51
N GLY A 263 -14.76 11.96 2.36
CA GLY A 263 -15.40 12.95 1.50
C GLY A 263 -15.38 12.57 0.03
N ASN A 264 -15.73 13.55 -0.83
CA ASN A 264 -15.61 13.45 -2.27
C ASN A 264 -14.97 14.76 -2.82
N PRO A 265 -13.69 14.74 -3.21
CA PRO A 265 -12.79 13.59 -3.17
C PRO A 265 -12.40 13.25 -1.72
N GLY A 266 -12.16 11.98 -1.44
CA GLY A 266 -11.61 11.49 -0.18
C GLY A 266 -10.50 10.49 -0.46
N HIS A 267 -9.65 10.19 0.52
CA HIS A 267 -8.54 9.25 0.33
C HIS A 267 -8.15 8.56 1.63
N THR A 268 -7.50 7.41 1.51
CA THR A 268 -6.94 6.70 2.65
C THR A 268 -5.65 5.97 2.29
N VAL A 269 -4.76 5.87 3.28
CA VAL A 269 -3.54 5.07 3.22
C VAL A 269 -3.45 4.19 4.46
N LEU A 270 -2.99 2.95 4.28
CA LEU A 270 -2.86 1.93 5.32
C LEU A 270 -1.43 1.88 5.84
N VAL A 271 -1.25 1.81 7.16
CA VAL A 271 0.04 1.56 7.81
C VAL A 271 0.33 0.07 7.72
N LEU A 272 1.30 -0.31 6.89
CA LEU A 272 1.62 -1.71 6.62
C LEU A 272 2.62 -2.29 7.62
N ASP A 273 3.61 -1.48 8.02
CA ASP A 273 4.61 -1.88 9.00
C ASP A 273 5.23 -0.64 9.67
N MET A 274 5.98 -0.86 10.76
CA MET A 274 6.55 0.19 11.58
C MET A 274 7.89 -0.24 12.18
N VAL A 275 8.84 0.71 12.20
CA VAL A 275 10.11 0.60 12.91
C VAL A 275 10.25 1.70 13.96
N ARG A 276 11.07 1.44 14.97
CA ARG A 276 11.45 2.38 16.02
C ARG A 276 12.97 2.38 16.20
N ALA A 277 13.54 3.57 16.37
CA ALA A 277 14.94 3.75 16.75
C ALA A 277 15.08 3.87 18.28
N PRO A 278 16.30 3.64 18.86
CA PRO A 278 16.53 3.75 20.29
C PRO A 278 16.21 5.13 20.90
N ASP A 279 16.29 6.20 20.10
CA ASP A 279 15.94 7.57 20.49
C ASP A 279 14.41 7.82 20.55
N GLY A 280 13.60 6.81 20.23
CA GLY A 280 12.14 6.89 20.18
C GLY A 280 11.57 7.32 18.82
N SER A 281 12.41 7.72 17.86
CA SER A 281 11.98 8.10 16.51
C SER A 281 11.31 6.92 15.81
N GLN A 282 10.21 7.18 15.10
CA GLN A 282 9.39 6.15 14.46
C GLN A 282 9.30 6.38 12.95
N ARG A 283 9.21 5.28 12.19
CA ARG A 283 8.91 5.32 10.76
C ARG A 283 7.91 4.24 10.39
N VAL A 284 7.11 4.49 9.37
CA VAL A 284 6.07 3.58 8.88
C VAL A 284 6.21 3.28 7.40
N LEU A 285 5.78 2.09 6.99
CA LEU A 285 5.43 1.79 5.60
C LEU A 285 3.97 2.09 5.38
N LEU A 286 3.68 2.68 4.22
CA LEU A 286 2.33 3.05 3.82
C LEU A 286 1.96 2.33 2.54
N GLY A 287 0.74 1.81 2.47
CA GLY A 287 0.17 1.17 1.29
C GLY A 287 -1.13 1.82 0.88
N GLN A 288 -1.43 1.79 -0.42
CA GLN A 288 -2.69 2.33 -0.94
C GLN A 288 -3.15 1.64 -2.23
N SER A 289 -4.46 1.68 -2.46
CA SER A 289 -5.04 1.80 -3.81
C SER A 289 -5.36 3.29 -4.07
N TYR A 290 -6.02 3.64 -5.17
CA TYR A 290 -6.40 5.01 -5.46
C TYR A 290 -7.73 5.08 -6.23
N MET A 291 -8.07 6.26 -6.75
CA MET A 291 -9.24 6.51 -7.59
C MET A 291 -8.77 7.01 -8.96
N PRO A 292 -9.12 6.37 -10.08
CA PRO A 292 -9.81 5.07 -10.22
C PRO A 292 -9.06 3.89 -9.57
N ALA A 293 -9.73 2.75 -9.44
CA ALA A 293 -9.20 1.52 -8.87
C ALA A 293 -7.92 1.08 -9.61
N GLN A 294 -6.90 0.74 -8.83
CA GLN A 294 -5.57 0.39 -9.32
C GLN A 294 -4.88 -0.59 -8.38
N SER A 295 -3.74 -1.14 -8.80
CA SER A 295 -2.93 -2.06 -8.00
C SER A 295 -2.63 -1.50 -6.61
N PHE A 296 -2.82 -2.31 -5.58
CA PHE A 296 -2.38 -1.96 -4.23
C PHE A 296 -0.85 -1.96 -4.17
N HIS A 297 -0.26 -0.85 -3.76
CA HIS A 297 1.19 -0.66 -3.80
C HIS A 297 1.72 0.03 -2.56
N VAL A 298 2.98 -0.23 -2.26
CA VAL A 298 3.73 0.38 -1.16
C VAL A 298 4.28 1.72 -1.66
N LEU A 299 4.05 2.76 -0.87
CA LEU A 299 4.45 4.13 -1.16
C LEU A 299 5.95 4.33 -0.96
N LYS A 300 6.54 5.22 -1.76
CA LYS A 300 7.91 5.68 -1.64
C LYS A 300 7.95 7.20 -1.59
N SER A 301 8.75 7.77 -0.69
CA SER A 301 9.09 9.19 -0.69
C SER A 301 10.48 9.41 -1.29
N PRO A 302 10.90 10.66 -1.55
CA PRO A 302 12.29 10.95 -1.90
C PRO A 302 13.31 10.42 -0.87
N GLU A 303 12.92 10.29 0.40
CA GLU A 303 13.76 9.74 1.48
C GLU A 303 13.73 8.20 1.56
N GLY A 304 12.97 7.55 0.68
CA GLY A 304 12.77 6.10 0.66
C GLY A 304 11.37 5.66 1.14
N PRO A 305 11.18 4.34 1.33
CA PRO A 305 9.87 3.75 1.67
C PRO A 305 9.42 4.00 3.12
N TRP A 306 10.37 4.30 4.01
CA TRP A 306 10.12 4.46 5.44
C TRP A 306 9.80 5.91 5.79
N PHE A 307 8.50 6.22 5.85
CA PHE A 307 8.00 7.56 6.17
C PHE A 307 8.24 7.89 7.64
N ARG A 308 8.96 8.98 7.91
CA ARG A 308 9.12 9.52 9.26
C ARG A 308 7.78 10.06 9.75
N VAL A 309 7.45 9.77 11.02
CA VAL A 309 6.23 10.25 11.67
C VAL A 309 6.56 10.88 13.02
N SER A 310 5.89 11.97 13.37
CA SER A 310 6.05 12.65 14.67
C SER A 310 4.71 13.18 15.18
N ALA A 311 4.55 13.35 16.49
CA ALA A 311 3.28 13.77 17.09
C ALA A 311 2.81 15.17 16.60
N GLU A 312 3.75 16.02 16.20
CA GLU A 312 3.53 17.41 15.84
C GLU A 312 3.16 17.60 14.37
N ARG A 313 3.43 16.59 13.53
CA ARG A 313 3.24 16.69 12.07
C ARG A 313 2.43 15.52 11.55
N GLY A 314 1.40 15.82 10.77
CA GLY A 314 0.70 14.85 9.97
C GLY A 314 1.59 14.15 8.94
N VAL A 315 1.02 13.19 8.23
CA VAL A 315 1.72 12.34 7.27
C VAL A 315 1.48 12.85 5.85
N LYS A 316 2.52 13.36 5.21
CA LYS A 316 2.48 13.74 3.79
C LYS A 316 2.83 12.55 2.90
N THR A 317 1.99 12.28 1.92
CA THR A 317 2.22 11.24 0.90
C THR A 317 2.43 11.90 -0.47
N PRO A 318 3.10 11.25 -1.43
CA PRO A 318 3.32 11.84 -2.75
C PRO A 318 2.08 11.80 -3.66
N PHE A 319 0.97 11.18 -3.22
CA PHE A 319 -0.25 11.01 -4.01
C PHE A 319 -1.40 11.89 -3.56
N TRP A 320 -1.32 12.49 -2.37
CA TRP A 320 -2.39 13.32 -1.83
C TRP A 320 -1.88 14.74 -1.58
N PRO A 321 -2.62 15.78 -1.98
CA PRO A 321 -2.14 17.16 -1.92
C PRO A 321 -1.94 17.67 -0.48
N ARG A 322 -2.71 17.14 0.47
CA ARG A 322 -2.66 17.52 1.89
C ARG A 322 -2.02 16.44 2.73
N ALA A 323 -1.35 16.83 3.81
CA ALA A 323 -0.94 15.87 4.82
C ALA A 323 -2.17 15.33 5.55
N PHE A 324 -2.12 14.07 5.95
CA PHE A 324 -3.11 13.49 6.84
C PHE A 324 -2.79 13.88 8.28
N GLU A 325 -3.73 14.50 8.98
CA GLU A 325 -3.61 14.86 10.38
C GLU A 325 -3.84 13.67 11.31
N TRP A 326 -3.28 13.68 12.52
CA TRP A 326 -3.49 12.58 13.49
C TRP A 326 -4.95 12.41 13.91
N ALA A 327 -5.76 13.47 13.83
CA ALA A 327 -7.22 13.38 14.01
C ALA A 327 -7.92 12.51 12.94
N GLN A 328 -7.22 12.16 11.86
CA GLN A 328 -7.66 11.29 10.77
C GLN A 328 -7.18 9.83 10.93
N LEU A 329 -6.42 9.52 11.98
CA LEU A 329 -5.96 8.17 12.26
C LEU A 329 -7.11 7.31 12.78
N ARG A 330 -7.28 6.14 12.17
CA ARG A 330 -8.35 5.20 12.48
C ARG A 330 -7.84 3.77 12.54
N ARG A 331 -8.60 2.91 13.21
CA ARG A 331 -8.39 1.46 13.31
C ARG A 331 -9.71 0.73 13.20
N LEU A 332 -9.76 -0.33 12.39
CA LEU A 332 -10.88 -1.29 12.39
C LEU A 332 -10.72 -2.25 13.57
N ASP A 333 -11.85 -2.76 14.07
CA ASP A 333 -11.83 -3.74 15.15
C ASP A 333 -11.22 -5.06 14.66
N THR A 334 -10.27 -5.57 15.45
CA THR A 334 -9.51 -6.81 15.22
C THR A 334 -9.93 -7.87 16.21
#